data_AF-A0A9Q0NIL7-F1
#
_entry.id   AF-A0A9Q0NIL7-F1
#
_cell.length_a   1.000
_cell.length_b   1.000
_cell.length_c   1.000
_cell.angle_alpha   90.00
_cell.angle_beta   90.00
_cell.angle_gamma   90.00
#
_symmetry.space_group_name_H-M   'P 1'
#
loop_
_entity.id
_entity.type
_entity.pdbx_description
1 polymer ?
#
loop_
_entity_poly.entity_id
_entity_poly.type
_entity_poly.pdbx_seq_one_letter_code
_entity_poly.pdbx_strand_id
1 'polypeptide(L)'
;TTALKSGSLWHDIHYWLGKDTSQDEGGVAAIKTVELDAALGGRAVQYREVQGHETEKFSSYFKPCTIPQKGGVASGFKHPEAEVHQTCLFVCAGKHAVHVNEVPFARSSLNHDDIFILDTKS
;
A
#
# COMPACT_ATOMS: atom_id res chain seq x y z
N THR A 1 15.31 3.49 -6.56
CA THR A 1 16.73 3.28 -6.90
C THR A 1 17.31 4.56 -7.46
N THR A 2 18.45 5.01 -6.93
CA THR A 2 19.11 6.25 -7.38
C THR A 2 20.54 5.93 -7.82
N ALA A 3 20.99 6.46 -8.95
CA ALA A 3 22.37 6.26 -9.37
C ALA A 3 23.33 7.14 -8.54
N LEU A 4 24.38 6.54 -7.99
CA LEU A 4 25.44 7.27 -7.29
C LEU A 4 26.46 7.81 -8.31
N LYS A 5 27.19 8.86 -7.92
CA LYS A 5 28.29 9.43 -8.74
C LYS A 5 29.39 8.41 -9.07
N SER A 6 29.50 7.33 -8.30
CA SER A 6 30.40 6.20 -8.50
C SER A 6 29.91 5.18 -9.54
N GLY A 7 28.72 5.36 -10.13
CA GLY A 7 28.09 4.41 -11.05
C GLY A 7 27.37 3.24 -10.37
N SER A 8 27.47 3.10 -9.04
CA SER A 8 26.71 2.11 -8.26
C SER A 8 25.28 2.57 -7.99
N LEU A 9 24.36 1.62 -7.86
CA LEU A 9 22.96 1.91 -7.52
C LEU A 9 22.78 2.02 -6.00
N TRP A 10 22.00 3.02 -5.59
CA TRP A 10 21.46 3.17 -4.24
C TRP A 10 20.08 2.54 -4.19
N HIS A 11 19.86 1.70 -3.18
CA HIS A 11 18.62 0.97 -2.99
C HIS A 11 17.91 1.41 -1.71
N ASP A 12 16.60 1.61 -1.83
CA ASP A 12 15.69 1.81 -0.71
C ASP A 12 14.67 0.68 -0.79
N ILE A 13 14.64 -0.18 0.23
CA ILE A 13 13.73 -1.32 0.31
C ILE A 13 12.62 -0.95 1.28
N HIS A 14 11.38 -0.96 0.80
CA HIS A 14 10.21 -0.69 1.61
C HIS A 14 9.41 -1.98 1.73
N TYR A 15 9.06 -2.38 2.96
CA TYR A 15 8.06 -3.43 3.19
C TYR A 15 6.82 -2.80 3.81
N TRP A 16 5.69 -2.99 3.14
CA TRP A 16 4.42 -2.39 3.51
C TRP A 16 3.55 -3.41 4.23
N LEU A 17 3.00 -3.01 5.38
CA LEU A 17 2.15 -3.81 6.23
C LEU A 17 0.75 -3.23 6.23
N GLY A 18 -0.20 -4.02 5.74
CA GLY A 18 -1.62 -3.68 5.76
C GLY A 18 -2.19 -3.72 7.17
N LYS A 19 -3.34 -3.08 7.34
CA LYS A 19 -4.04 -3.04 8.63
C LYS A 19 -4.39 -4.43 9.17
N ASP A 20 -4.71 -5.36 8.26
CA ASP A 20 -5.14 -6.73 8.59
C ASP A 20 -3.99 -7.75 8.44
N THR A 21 -2.75 -7.30 8.24
CA THR A 21 -1.58 -8.18 8.13
C THR A 21 -1.35 -8.94 9.45
N SER A 22 -1.21 -10.26 9.36
CA SER A 22 -0.94 -11.10 10.53
C SER A 22 0.51 -10.93 11.03
N GLN A 23 0.77 -11.34 12.27
CA GLN A 23 2.10 -11.24 12.86
C GLN A 23 3.15 -12.04 12.07
N ASP A 24 2.78 -13.24 11.60
CA ASP A 24 3.66 -14.09 10.80
C ASP A 24 3.90 -13.51 9.40
N GLU A 25 2.87 -12.99 8.72
CA GLU A 25 3.02 -12.29 7.44
C GLU A 25 3.98 -11.09 7.55
N GLY A 26 3.80 -10.28 8.59
CA GLY A 26 4.69 -9.15 8.87
C GLY A 26 6.13 -9.58 9.18
N GLY A 27 6.29 -10.70 9.90
CA GLY A 27 7.60 -11.30 10.17
C GLY A 27 8.28 -11.80 8.90
N VAL A 28 7.53 -12.46 8.01
CA VAL A 28 8.03 -12.91 6.70
C VAL A 28 8.46 -11.71 5.84
N ALA A 29 7.68 -10.63 5.79
CA ALA A 29 8.03 -9.42 5.05
C ALA A 29 9.34 -8.79 5.55
N ALA A 30 9.55 -8.73 6.87
CA ALA A 30 10.78 -8.25 7.46
C ALA A 30 11.99 -9.14 7.11
N ILE A 31 11.84 -10.47 7.24
CA ILE A 31 12.92 -11.42 6.86
C ILE A 31 13.27 -11.28 5.38
N LYS A 32 12.27 -11.19 4.50
CA LYS A 32 12.50 -11.02 3.06
C LYS A 32 13.19 -9.71 2.71
N THR A 33 12.95 -8.65 3.47
CA THR A 33 13.64 -7.36 3.31
C THR A 33 15.13 -7.51 3.61
N VAL A 34 15.48 -8.23 4.68
CA VAL A 34 16.88 -8.52 5.05
C VAL A 34 17.56 -9.40 4.00
N GLU A 35 16.89 -10.46 3.53
CA GLU A 35 17.41 -11.33 2.47
C GLU A 35 17.67 -10.55 1.16
N LEU A 36 16.75 -9.66 0.79
CA LEU A 36 16.88 -8.82 -0.40
C LEU A 36 18.04 -7.81 -0.25
N ASP A 37 18.19 -7.17 0.91
CA ASP A 37 19.32 -6.28 1.15
C ASP A 37 20.66 -7.01 1.03
N ALA A 38 20.77 -8.21 1.63
CA ALA A 38 21.95 -9.06 1.49
C ALA A 38 22.26 -9.39 0.02
N ALA A 39 21.24 -9.72 -0.78
CA ALA A 39 21.39 -9.97 -2.22
C ALA A 39 21.80 -8.72 -3.02
N LEU A 40 21.43 -7.52 -2.55
CA LEU A 40 21.80 -6.22 -3.13
C LEU A 40 23.14 -5.67 -2.59
N GLY A 41 23.87 -6.47 -1.81
CA GLY A 41 25.19 -6.12 -1.30
C GLY A 41 25.19 -5.37 0.03
N GLY A 42 24.11 -5.47 0.82
CA GLY A 42 24.04 -5.08 2.23
C GLY A 42 24.17 -3.58 2.51
N ARG A 43 23.76 -2.74 1.55
CA ARG A 43 23.88 -1.27 1.62
C ARG A 43 22.55 -0.57 1.40
N ALA A 44 21.45 -1.31 1.27
CA ALA A 44 20.15 -0.69 1.09
C ALA A 44 19.65 -0.08 2.40
N VAL A 45 18.88 1.00 2.30
CA VAL A 45 18.11 1.50 3.45
C VAL A 45 16.79 0.76 3.48
N GLN A 46 16.45 0.18 4.63
CA GLN A 46 15.22 -0.59 4.83
C GLN A 46 14.19 0.26 5.56
N TYR A 47 12.95 0.30 5.05
CA TYR A 47 11.84 1.08 5.60
C TYR A 47 10.66 0.16 5.90
N ARG A 48 10.13 0.30 7.11
CA ARG A 48 8.87 -0.31 7.52
C ARG A 48 7.74 0.67 7.24
N GLU A 49 6.89 0.34 6.29
CA GLU A 49 5.73 1.15 5.92
C GLU A 49 4.47 0.52 6.51
N VAL A 50 3.68 1.29 7.26
CA VAL A 50 2.43 0.80 7.84
C VAL A 50 1.28 1.54 7.18
N GLN A 51 0.21 0.83 6.82
CA GLN A 51 -0.97 1.42 6.21
C GLN A 51 -1.47 2.65 6.99
N GLY A 52 -1.58 3.80 6.31
CA GLY A 52 -2.01 5.08 6.88
C GLY A 52 -0.93 5.86 7.63
N HIS A 53 0.28 5.30 7.75
CA HIS A 53 1.45 5.90 8.39
C HIS A 53 2.71 5.72 7.54
N GLU A 54 2.53 5.66 6.22
CA GLU A 54 3.63 5.55 5.28
C GLU A 54 4.53 6.79 5.31
N THR A 55 5.82 6.58 5.06
CA THR A 55 6.76 7.67 4.91
C THR A 55 6.44 8.50 3.67
N GLU A 56 6.70 9.81 3.72
CA GLU A 56 6.53 10.69 2.56
C GLU A 56 7.29 10.19 1.33
N LYS A 57 8.45 9.54 1.56
CA LYS A 57 9.25 8.91 0.52
C LYS A 57 8.49 7.80 -0.18
N PHE A 58 7.88 6.87 0.57
CA PHE A 58 7.06 5.81 0.00
C PHE A 58 5.83 6.37 -0.74
N SER A 59 5.10 7.30 -0.12
CA SER A 59 3.94 7.94 -0.75
C SER A 59 4.32 8.69 -2.03
N SER A 60 5.54 9.21 -2.12
CA SER A 60 6.01 9.93 -3.32
C SER A 60 6.08 9.06 -4.57
N TYR A 61 6.18 7.73 -4.43
CA TYR A 61 6.28 6.79 -5.54
C TYR A 61 4.93 6.54 -6.24
N PHE A 62 3.82 6.65 -5.51
CA PHE A 62 2.48 6.23 -5.96
C PHE A 62 1.55 7.44 -6.15
N LYS A 63 1.82 8.24 -7.18
CA LYS A 63 0.97 9.39 -7.53
C LYS A 63 -0.13 8.96 -8.52
N PRO A 64 -1.39 9.42 -8.37
CA PRO A 64 -1.84 10.44 -7.42
C PRO A 64 -2.16 9.93 -5.99
N CYS A 65 -2.40 8.64 -5.81
CA CYS A 65 -2.75 8.06 -4.50
C CYS A 65 -2.49 6.54 -4.45
N THR A 66 -2.53 6.00 -3.24
CA THR A 66 -2.55 4.55 -2.97
C THR A 66 -3.95 4.14 -2.52
N ILE A 67 -4.45 3.02 -3.06
CA ILE A 67 -5.77 2.47 -2.73
C ILE A 67 -5.61 1.06 -2.15
N PRO A 68 -5.55 0.91 -0.82
CA PRO A 68 -5.57 -0.41 -0.19
C PRO A 68 -6.86 -1.14 -0.52
N GLN A 69 -6.74 -2.38 -0.99
CA GLN A 69 -7.87 -3.26 -1.26
C GLN A 69 -8.21 -4.07 -0.01
N LYS A 70 -9.49 -4.36 0.22
CA LYS A 70 -9.89 -5.29 1.27
C LYS A 70 -9.54 -6.73 0.90
N GLY A 71 -9.26 -7.53 1.93
CA GLY A 71 -8.88 -8.93 1.79
C GLY A 71 -7.37 -9.12 1.75
N GLY A 72 -6.95 -10.28 1.26
CA GLY A 72 -5.54 -10.69 1.22
C GLY A 72 -5.41 -12.18 1.00
N VAL A 73 -4.22 -12.72 1.25
CA VAL A 73 -3.94 -14.16 1.07
C VAL A 73 -4.85 -15.02 1.96
N ALA A 74 -5.05 -14.62 3.22
CA ALA A 74 -5.94 -15.31 4.16
C ALA A 74 -7.41 -15.33 3.70
N SER A 75 -7.86 -14.31 2.96
CA SER A 75 -9.21 -14.27 2.37
C SER A 75 -9.28 -14.93 0.99
N GLY A 76 -8.20 -15.57 0.53
CA GLY A 76 -8.13 -16.25 -0.77
C GLY A 76 -7.94 -15.32 -1.97
N PHE A 77 -7.59 -14.05 -1.75
CA PHE A 77 -7.36 -13.10 -2.84
C PHE A 77 -6.08 -13.49 -3.58
N LYS A 78 -6.22 -14.10 -4.76
CA LYS A 78 -5.13 -14.36 -5.71
C LYS A 78 -5.31 -13.41 -6.89
N HIS A 79 -4.37 -12.50 -7.11
CA HIS A 79 -4.29 -11.86 -8.43
C HIS A 79 -3.85 -12.94 -9.46
N PRO A 80 -4.48 -13.13 -10.64
CA PRO A 80 -5.66 -12.49 -11.23
C PRO A 80 -6.77 -13.52 -11.57
N GLU A 81 -7.92 -13.45 -10.90
CA GLU A 81 -9.19 -13.88 -11.50
C GLU A 81 -9.92 -12.63 -11.96
N ALA A 82 -10.56 -12.67 -13.14
CA ALA A 82 -11.27 -11.53 -13.70
C ALA A 82 -12.31 -11.05 -12.68
N GLU A 83 -12.02 -9.90 -12.05
CA GLU A 83 -12.85 -9.37 -10.97
C GLU A 83 -14.27 -9.19 -11.47
N VAL A 84 -15.19 -9.96 -10.89
CA VAL A 84 -16.60 -9.64 -10.99
C VAL A 84 -16.76 -8.28 -10.33
N HIS A 85 -16.92 -7.22 -11.14
CA HIS A 85 -17.00 -5.87 -10.60
C HIS A 85 -18.01 -5.83 -9.45
N GLN A 86 -17.54 -5.37 -8.29
CA GLN A 86 -18.32 -5.21 -7.09
C GLN A 86 -18.52 -3.72 -6.86
N THR A 87 -19.74 -3.33 -6.54
CA THR A 87 -20.03 -1.93 -6.21
C THR A 87 -19.35 -1.57 -4.90
N CYS A 88 -18.40 -0.64 -4.96
CA CYS A 88 -17.54 -0.27 -3.85
C CYS A 88 -17.68 1.24 -3.59
N LEU A 89 -17.68 1.62 -2.32
CA LEU A 89 -17.65 3.02 -1.90
C LEU A 89 -16.28 3.32 -1.32
N PHE A 90 -15.63 4.35 -1.84
CA PHE A 90 -14.35 4.82 -1.36
C PHE A 90 -14.48 6.17 -0.69
N VAL A 91 -13.71 6.40 0.37
CA VAL A 91 -13.49 7.72 0.96
C VAL A 91 -12.09 8.20 0.59
N CYS A 92 -11.99 9.42 0.08
CA CYS A 92 -10.75 10.08 -0.26
C CYS A 92 -10.45 11.14 0.79
N ALA A 93 -9.40 10.93 1.57
CA ALA A 93 -9.00 11.83 2.65
C ALA A 93 -7.51 12.17 2.57
N GLY A 94 -7.15 13.37 3.03
CA GLY A 94 -5.77 13.86 3.07
C GLY A 94 -5.51 15.07 2.18
N LYS A 95 -4.68 16.00 2.67
CA LYS A 95 -4.37 17.27 1.99
C LYS A 95 -3.15 17.21 1.06
N HIS A 96 -2.14 16.41 1.42
CA HIS A 96 -0.86 16.34 0.69
C HIS A 96 -0.60 14.96 0.09
N ALA A 97 -0.90 13.90 0.84
CA ALA A 97 -1.00 12.53 0.34
C ALA A 97 -2.47 12.11 0.46
N VAL A 98 -3.12 11.87 -0.68
CA VAL A 98 -4.50 11.40 -0.72
C VAL A 98 -4.49 9.89 -0.45
N HIS A 99 -5.21 9.49 0.60
CA HIS A 99 -5.45 8.10 0.93
C HIS A 99 -6.88 7.76 0.51
N VAL A 100 -7.03 6.70 -0.25
CA VAL A 100 -8.34 6.22 -0.70
C VAL A 100 -8.61 4.90 -0.03
N ASN A 101 -9.62 4.85 0.84
CA ASN A 101 -9.97 3.63 1.58
C ASN A 101 -11.37 3.17 1.23
N GLU A 102 -11.54 1.87 1.07
CA GLU A 102 -12.87 1.27 0.85
C GLU A 102 -13.68 1.25 2.15
N VAL A 103 -14.90 1.80 2.11
CA VAL A 103 -15.84 1.87 3.23
C VAL A 103 -17.11 1.09 2.90
N PRO A 104 -17.92 0.68 3.90
CA PRO A 104 -19.20 0.03 3.63
C PRO A 104 -20.08 0.90 2.72
N PHE A 105 -20.74 0.29 1.73
CA PHE A 105 -21.73 0.98 0.89
C PHE A 105 -23.02 1.24 1.68
N ALA A 106 -22.96 2.23 2.57
CA ALA A 106 -24.04 2.61 3.48
C ALA A 106 -24.05 4.12 3.69
N ARG A 107 -25.24 4.70 3.87
CA ARG A 107 -25.39 6.14 4.16
C ARG A 107 -24.63 6.57 5.41
N SER A 108 -24.50 5.68 6.40
CA SER A 108 -23.75 5.91 7.63
C SER A 108 -22.25 6.11 7.41
N SER A 109 -21.72 5.72 6.25
CA SER A 109 -20.30 5.93 5.90
C SER A 109 -20.02 7.35 5.41
N LEU A 110 -21.05 8.11 5.03
CA LEU A 110 -20.93 9.45 4.46
C LEU A 110 -20.81 10.51 5.56
N ASN A 111 -20.02 11.55 5.28
CA ASN A 111 -19.93 12.77 6.08
C ASN A 111 -19.83 14.01 5.17
N HIS A 112 -19.78 15.20 5.76
CA HIS A 112 -19.73 16.46 5.03
C HIS A 112 -18.31 16.98 4.75
N ASP A 113 -17.30 16.35 5.35
CA ASP A 113 -15.91 16.84 5.34
C ASP A 113 -15.05 16.14 4.28
N ASP A 114 -15.44 14.92 3.88
CA ASP A 114 -14.68 14.05 2.98
C ASP A 114 -15.32 13.93 1.59
N ILE A 115 -14.52 13.50 0.62
CA ILE A 115 -14.96 13.17 -0.74
C ILE A 115 -15.20 11.67 -0.83
N PHE A 116 -16.33 11.28 -1.42
CA PHE A 116 -16.69 9.88 -1.62
C PHE A 116 -16.78 9.54 -3.10
N ILE A 117 -16.23 8.39 -3.49
CA ILE A 117 -16.30 7.85 -4.85
C ILE A 117 -17.11 6.55 -4.80
N LEU A 118 -18.24 6.54 -5.51
CA LEU A 118 -19.03 5.32 -5.71
C LEU A 118 -18.64 4.70 -7.05
N ASP A 119 -18.02 3.53 -7.00
CA ASP A 119 -17.67 2.74 -8.17
C ASP A 119 -18.77 1.73 -8.48
N THR A 120 -19.34 1.78 -9.68
CA THR A 120 -20.50 0.99 -10.12
C THR A 120 -20.29 0.45 -11.52
N LYS A 121 -20.94 -0.68 -11.85
CA LYS A 121 -20.95 -1.20 -13.23
C LYS A 121 -21.58 -0.16 -14.13
N SER A 122 -20.94 0.07 -15.28
CA SER A 122 -21.53 0.86 -16.36
C SER A 122 -22.73 0.17 -16.99
#